data_AF-A0A6N7CWT4-F1
#
_entry.id   AF-A0A6N7CWT4-F1
#
_cell.length_a   1.000
_cell.length_b   1.000
_cell.length_c   1.000
_cell.angle_alpha   90.00
_cell.angle_beta   90.00
_cell.angle_gamma   90.00
#
_symmetry.space_group_name_H-M   'P 1'
#
loop_
_entity.id
_entity.type
_entity.pdbx_description
1 polymer ?
#
loop_
_entity_poly.entity_id
_entity_poly.type
_entity_poly.pdbx_seq_one_letter_code
_entity_poly.pdbx_strand_id
1 'polypeptide(L)'
;MLTPVRLGAFKRDVKRAEKRGKDMGKLCALLLLLIERAPLPERYRDHPLKGEWAGWRDAHIEPDWLLIYRVAGDELQLARTGTHSDLFDE
;
A
#
# COMPACT_ATOMS: atom_id res chain seq x y z
N MET A 1 13.48 1.35 -12.20
CA MET A 1 12.20 1.73 -11.55
C MET A 1 11.25 0.55 -11.66
N LEU A 2 10.43 0.31 -10.64
CA LEU A 2 9.40 -0.74 -10.69
C LEU A 2 8.20 -0.28 -11.53
N THR A 3 7.60 -1.21 -12.25
CA THR A 3 6.35 -0.99 -12.98
C THR A 3 5.17 -1.22 -12.03
N PRO A 4 4.34 -0.20 -11.74
CA PRO A 4 3.20 -0.37 -10.84
C PRO A 4 2.07 -1.17 -11.48
N VAL A 5 1.71 -2.30 -10.86
CA VAL A 5 0.60 -3.16 -11.27
C VAL A 5 -0.48 -3.09 -10.20
N ARG A 6 -1.68 -2.63 -10.58
CA ARG A 6 -2.81 -2.46 -9.66
C ARG A 6 -3.73 -3.67 -9.72
N LEU A 7 -3.88 -4.39 -8.61
CA LEU A 7 -4.84 -5.49 -8.51
C LEU A 7 -6.28 -4.98 -8.44
N GLY A 8 -7.25 -5.87 -8.67
CA GLY A 8 -8.66 -5.50 -8.86
C GLY A 8 -9.27 -4.70 -7.70
N ALA A 9 -8.93 -5.04 -6.45
CA ALA A 9 -9.47 -4.37 -5.27
C ALA A 9 -8.84 -2.99 -5.01
N PHE A 10 -7.54 -2.83 -5.30
CA PHE A 10 -6.81 -1.57 -5.07
C PHE A 10 -7.47 -0.34 -5.71
N LYS A 11 -8.00 -0.46 -6.94
CA LYS A 11 -8.67 0.68 -7.60
C LYS A 11 -9.94 1.14 -6.87
N ARG A 12 -10.69 0.20 -6.28
CA ARG A 12 -11.90 0.51 -5.50
C ARG A 12 -11.53 1.14 -4.16
N ASP A 13 -10.49 0.63 -3.54
CA ASP A 13 -9.93 1.10 -2.28
C ASP A 13 -9.46 2.57 -2.38
N VAL A 14 -8.70 2.91 -3.43
CA VAL A 14 -8.26 4.30 -3.68
C VAL A 14 -9.46 5.24 -3.81
N LYS A 15 -10.47 4.88 -4.61
CA LYS A 15 -11.70 5.67 -4.75
C LYS A 15 -12.43 5.85 -3.41
N ARG A 16 -12.42 4.84 -2.54
CA ARG A 16 -13.01 4.92 -1.20
C ARG A 16 -12.21 5.88 -0.32
N ALA A 17 -10.89 5.81 -0.34
CA ALA A 17 -10.02 6.72 0.42
C ALA A 17 -10.20 8.18 -0.05
N GLU A 18 -10.24 8.41 -1.36
CA GLU A 18 -10.56 9.73 -1.97
C GLU A 18 -11.91 10.25 -1.47
N LYS A 19 -12.96 9.42 -1.53
CA LYS A 19 -14.31 9.80 -1.06
C LYS A 19 -14.34 10.13 0.44
N ARG A 20 -13.47 9.53 1.25
CA ARG A 20 -13.33 9.79 2.68
C ARG A 20 -12.45 11.00 2.99
N GLY A 21 -11.96 11.72 1.97
CA GLY A 21 -11.13 12.93 2.15
C GLY A 21 -9.71 12.63 2.61
N LYS A 22 -9.20 11.40 2.42
CA LYS A 22 -7.79 11.09 2.67
C LYS A 22 -6.91 11.88 1.70
N ASP A 23 -5.74 12.30 2.18
CA ASP A 23 -4.77 13.02 1.37
C ASP A 23 -4.03 12.07 0.41
N MET A 24 -4.46 12.05 -0.85
CA MET A 24 -3.86 11.19 -1.88
C MET A 24 -2.40 11.55 -2.19
N GLY A 25 -1.95 12.76 -1.84
CA GLY A 25 -0.55 13.12 -1.95
C GLY A 25 0.36 12.23 -1.12
N LYS A 26 -0.10 11.80 0.06
CA LYS A 26 0.66 10.87 0.93
C LYS A 26 0.79 9.47 0.33
N LEU A 27 -0.29 8.97 -0.28
CA LEU A 27 -0.25 7.69 -1.00
C LEU A 27 0.70 7.78 -2.19
N CYS A 28 0.59 8.84 -3.02
CA CYS A 28 1.48 9.05 -4.15
C CYS A 28 2.95 9.13 -3.72
N ALA A 29 3.26 9.83 -2.63
CA ALA A 29 4.63 9.92 -2.11
C ALA A 29 5.21 8.56 -1.72
N LEU A 30 4.43 7.71 -1.05
CA LEU A 30 4.84 6.33 -0.75
C LEU A 30 5.07 5.51 -2.04
N LEU A 31 4.14 5.59 -3.00
CA LEU A 31 4.26 4.87 -4.25
C LEU A 31 5.50 5.28 -5.06
N LEU A 32 5.85 6.56 -5.08
CA LEU A 32 7.07 7.05 -5.75
C LEU A 32 8.33 6.44 -5.14
N LEU A 33 8.44 6.45 -3.80
CA LEU A 33 9.58 5.81 -3.11
C LEU A 33 9.70 4.33 -3.48
N LEU A 34 8.58 3.60 -3.51
CA LEU A 34 8.54 2.20 -3.90
C LEU A 34 8.96 2.00 -5.36
N ILE A 35 8.41 2.79 -6.28
CA ILE A 35 8.74 2.74 -7.72
C ILE A 35 10.23 2.98 -7.95
N GLU A 36 10.83 3.90 -7.20
CA GLU A 36 12.25 4.23 -7.31
C GLU A 36 13.16 3.22 -6.60
N ARG A 37 12.60 2.23 -5.89
CA ARG A 37 13.33 1.34 -4.98
C ARG A 37 14.12 2.12 -3.91
N ALA A 38 13.62 3.29 -3.53
CA ALA A 38 14.19 4.11 -2.49
C ALA A 38 13.90 3.51 -1.10
N PRO A 39 14.79 3.71 -0.10
CA PRO A 39 14.53 3.27 1.26
C PRO A 39 13.29 3.98 1.83
N LEU A 40 12.39 3.21 2.46
CA LEU A 40 11.21 3.78 3.12
C LEU A 40 11.60 4.39 4.47
N PRO A 41 11.22 5.65 4.74
CA PRO A 41 11.31 6.22 6.07
C PRO A 41 10.59 5.38 7.14
N GLU A 42 11.15 5.30 8.34
CA GLU A 42 10.63 4.49 9.46
C GLU A 42 9.16 4.77 9.81
N ARG A 43 8.68 6.00 9.55
CA ARG A 43 7.27 6.39 9.76
C ARG A 43 6.27 5.51 9.00
N TYR A 44 6.68 4.92 7.88
CA TYR A 44 5.84 4.00 7.11
C TYR A 44 5.70 2.63 7.77
N ARG A 45 6.48 2.33 8.81
CA ARG A 45 6.43 1.06 9.56
C ARG A 45 6.38 -0.16 8.64
N ASP A 46 7.12 -0.13 7.54
CA ASP A 46 7.03 -1.17 6.53
C ASP A 46 7.49 -2.53 7.09
N HIS A 47 6.62 -3.53 7.02
CA HIS A 47 6.91 -4.87 7.54
C HIS A 47 6.27 -5.99 6.70
N PRO A 48 6.87 -7.19 6.69
CA PRO A 48 6.27 -8.34 6.01
C PRO A 48 4.96 -8.74 6.71
N LEU A 49 3.99 -9.16 5.90
CA LEU A 49 2.77 -9.81 6.37
C LEU A 49 2.97 -11.33 6.50
N LYS A 50 2.06 -11.97 7.24
CA LYS A 50 2.06 -13.41 7.53
C LYS A 50 0.73 -14.04 7.09
N GLY A 51 0.62 -15.37 7.18
CA GLY A 51 -0.60 -16.10 6.85
C GLY A 51 -0.92 -16.05 5.35
N GLU A 52 -2.18 -15.79 5.00
CA GLU A 52 -2.62 -15.69 3.60
C GLU A 52 -1.92 -14.55 2.82
N TRP A 53 -1.43 -13.55 3.56
CA TRP A 53 -0.66 -12.44 3.01
C TRP A 53 0.87 -12.69 3.06
N ALA A 54 1.33 -13.92 3.27
CA ALA A 54 2.74 -14.25 3.21
C ALA A 54 3.37 -13.82 1.87
N GLY A 55 4.50 -13.12 1.93
CA GLY A 55 5.17 -12.54 0.75
C GLY A 55 4.64 -11.17 0.34
N TRP A 56 3.60 -10.66 1.00
CA TRP A 56 3.18 -9.26 0.92
C TRP A 56 3.79 -8.45 2.07
N ARG A 57 3.73 -7.14 1.93
CA ARG A 57 4.19 -6.15 2.89
C ARG A 57 3.06 -5.17 3.21
N ASP A 58 3.10 -4.66 4.43
CA ASP A 58 2.22 -3.62 4.94
C ASP A 58 3.07 -2.38 5.20
N ALA A 59 2.65 -1.23 4.63
CA ALA A 59 3.20 0.07 4.93
C ALA A 59 2.09 1.05 5.35
N HIS A 60 2.26 1.66 6.51
CA HIS A 60 1.36 2.65 7.09
C HIS A 60 1.57 4.04 6.48
N ILE A 61 0.58 4.53 5.74
CA ILE A 61 0.53 5.92 5.24
C ILE A 61 0.12 6.87 6.37
N GLU A 62 -0.80 6.41 7.22
CA GLU A 62 -1.23 7.03 8.48
C GLU A 62 -1.45 5.92 9.53
N PRO A 63 -1.66 6.26 10.83
CA PRO A 63 -1.91 5.24 11.86
C PRO A 63 -3.04 4.28 11.50
N ASP A 64 -4.10 4.76 10.84
CA ASP A 64 -5.22 3.95 10.35
C ASP A 64 -5.43 4.12 8.83
N TRP A 65 -4.34 4.10 8.07
CA TRP A 65 -4.39 4.00 6.62
C TRP A 65 -3.13 3.32 6.10
N LEU A 66 -3.28 2.16 5.49
CA LEU A 66 -2.16 1.32 5.07
C LEU A 66 -2.23 0.91 3.60
N LEU A 67 -1.09 0.46 3.09
CA LEU A 67 -0.88 -0.05 1.74
C LEU A 67 -0.37 -1.49 1.83
N ILE A 68 -1.11 -2.43 1.24
CA ILE A 68 -0.66 -3.81 1.05
C ILE A 68 -0.05 -3.94 -0.34
N TYR A 69 1.23 -4.27 -0.40
CA TYR A 69 1.99 -4.36 -1.66
C TYR A 69 2.98 -5.52 -1.65
N ARG A 70 3.47 -5.90 -2.83
CA ARG A 70 4.64 -6.78 -2.99
C ARG A 70 5.48 -6.35 -4.17
N VAL A 71 6.77 -6.66 -4.10
CA VAL A 71 7.71 -6.49 -5.22
C VAL A 71 7.96 -7.87 -5.82
N ALA A 72 7.67 -8.03 -7.12
CA ALA A 72 7.85 -9.28 -7.85
C ALA A 72 8.63 -9.00 -9.15
N GLY A 73 9.93 -9.31 -9.14
CA GLY A 73 10.84 -8.95 -10.24
C GLY A 73 10.96 -7.44 -10.40
N ASP A 74 10.43 -6.92 -11.51
CA ASP A 74 10.36 -5.49 -11.82
C ASP A 74 8.97 -4.89 -11.62
N GLU A 75 8.03 -5.64 -11.07
CA GLU A 75 6.68 -5.15 -10.77
C GLU A 75 6.53 -4.74 -9.31
N LEU A 76 5.91 -3.58 -9.10
CA LEU A 76 5.33 -3.19 -7.82
C LEU A 76 3.84 -3.52 -7.86
N GLN A 77 3.47 -4.63 -7.23
CA GLN A 77 2.09 -5.10 -7.21
C GLN A 77 1.34 -4.49 -6.01
N LEU A 78 0.27 -3.76 -6.29
CA LEU A 78 -0.54 -3.02 -5.32
C LEU A 78 -1.85 -3.78 -5.09
N ALA A 79 -1.97 -4.46 -3.94
CA ALA A 79 -3.13 -5.31 -3.65
C ALA A 79 -4.33 -4.52 -3.11
N ARG A 80 -4.11 -3.79 -2.02
CA ARG A 80 -5.16 -3.13 -1.24
C ARG A 80 -4.65 -1.85 -0.58
N THR A 81 -5.55 -0.93 -0.26
CA THR A 81 -5.27 0.20 0.63
C THR A 81 -6.52 0.60 1.41
N GLY A 82 -6.39 1.14 2.61
CA GLY A 82 -7.56 1.43 3.43
C GLY A 82 -7.22 1.50 4.91
N THR A 83 -8.24 1.67 5.73
CA THR A 83 -8.14 1.53 7.20
C THR A 83 -7.93 0.06 7.58
N HIS A 84 -7.59 -0.23 8.83
CA HIS A 84 -7.50 -1.63 9.28
C HIS A 84 -8.83 -2.36 9.05
N SER A 85 -9.95 -1.76 9.44
CA SER A 85 -11.30 -2.32 9.24
C SER A 85 -11.74 -2.45 7.77
N ASP A 86 -11.09 -1.78 6.81
CA ASP A 86 -11.38 -2.00 5.39
C ASP A 86 -10.72 -3.28 4.85
N LEU A 87 -9.64 -3.72 5.50
CA LEU A 87 -8.64 -4.63 4.96
C LEU A 87 -8.55 -5.94 5.74
N PHE A 88 -8.81 -5.88 7.03
CA PHE A 88 -8.82 -7.00 7.94
C PHE A 88 -10.20 -7.06 8.62
N ASP A 89 -10.70 -8.26 8.83
CA ASP A 89 -11.90 -8.48 9.64
C ASP A 89 -11.50 -8.30 11.12
N GLU A 90 -11.46 -7.04 11.57
CA GLU A 90 -11.36 -6.63 12.98
C GLU A 90 -12.66 -5.99 13.47
#